data_AF-A0A847NUK4-F1
#
_entry.id   AF-A0A847NUK4-F1
#
_cell.length_a   1.000
_cell.length_b   1.000
_cell.length_c   1.000
_cell.angle_alpha   90.00
_cell.angle_beta   90.00
_cell.angle_gamma   90.00
#
_symmetry.space_group_name_H-M   'P 1'
#
loop_
_entity.id
_entity.type
_entity.pdbx_description
1 polymer ?
#
loop_
_entity_poly.entity_id
_entity_poly.type
_entity_poly.pdbx_seq_one_letter_code
_entity_poly.pdbx_strand_id
1 'polypeptide(L)'
;ILDTADSSEKFDKKDIENGKGMAILSYILPFIPYFLEKENKYVRYHARQGMDLLLISIIYSILNSVLISLIKVNGACSFFGYNLGHYCKVTPWWVTLSLTIIGIGISIIALIGILNAIKGKAKELPIVNKFKIFK
;
A
#
# COMPACT_ATOMS: atom_id res chain seq x y z
N ILE A 1 -13.94 10.29 6.51
CA ILE A 1 -12.87 9.78 5.62
C ILE A 1 -12.48 8.35 6.00
N LEU A 2 -12.29 8.03 7.29
CA LEU A 2 -11.92 6.68 7.73
C LEU A 2 -13.10 5.70 7.81
N ASP A 3 -14.32 6.20 7.88
CA ASP A 3 -15.49 5.35 7.73
C ASP A 3 -15.82 5.15 6.24
N THR A 4 -15.93 3.90 5.87
CA THR A 4 -16.03 3.42 4.49
C THR A 4 -17.06 2.30 4.44
N ALA A 5 -17.57 1.99 3.25
CA ALA A 5 -18.61 0.98 3.11
C ALA A 5 -18.13 -0.39 3.61
N ASP A 6 -18.96 -1.04 4.42
CA ASP A 6 -18.75 -2.41 4.88
C ASP A 6 -19.65 -3.34 4.06
N SER A 7 -19.04 -4.30 3.37
CA SER A 7 -19.73 -5.26 2.52
C SER A 7 -19.65 -6.70 3.05
N SER A 8 -19.25 -6.87 4.32
CA SER A 8 -19.00 -8.18 4.93
C SER A 8 -20.19 -9.13 4.86
N GLU A 9 -21.42 -8.61 4.96
CA GLU A 9 -22.65 -9.42 4.89
C GLU A 9 -22.88 -10.09 3.52
N LYS A 10 -22.18 -9.64 2.48
CA LYS A 10 -22.29 -10.21 1.12
C LYS A 10 -21.46 -11.48 0.92
N PHE A 11 -20.69 -11.90 1.92
CA PHE A 11 -19.76 -13.03 1.84
C PHE A 11 -20.18 -14.17 2.76
N ASP A 12 -20.10 -15.39 2.24
CA ASP A 12 -20.39 -16.59 3.01
C ASP A 12 -19.35 -16.78 4.12
N LYS A 13 -19.82 -17.20 5.31
CA LYS A 13 -18.92 -17.45 6.46
C LYS A 13 -17.82 -18.45 6.13
N LYS A 14 -18.14 -19.47 5.32
CA LYS A 14 -17.21 -20.49 4.86
C LYS A 14 -16.08 -19.90 3.99
N ASP A 15 -16.40 -18.95 3.12
CA ASP A 15 -15.40 -18.27 2.27
C ASP A 15 -14.46 -17.41 3.12
N ILE A 16 -14.98 -16.73 4.13
CA ILE A 16 -14.20 -15.93 5.07
C ILE A 16 -13.23 -16.82 5.87
N GLU A 17 -13.73 -17.95 6.39
CA GLU A 17 -12.95 -18.85 7.22
C GLU A 17 -11.82 -19.52 6.42
N ASN A 18 -12.14 -20.10 5.27
CA ASN A 18 -11.16 -20.79 4.43
C ASN A 18 -10.20 -19.81 3.72
N GLY A 19 -10.67 -18.60 3.41
CA GLY A 19 -9.93 -17.61 2.64
C GLY A 19 -9.06 -16.66 3.46
N LYS A 20 -9.14 -16.67 4.79
CA LYS A 20 -8.52 -15.63 5.64
C LYS A 20 -7.03 -15.43 5.39
N GLY A 21 -6.26 -16.52 5.26
CA GLY A 21 -4.81 -16.43 5.01
C GLY A 21 -4.49 -15.74 3.68
N MET A 22 -5.20 -16.12 2.61
CA MET A 22 -5.03 -15.51 1.28
C MET A 22 -5.54 -14.06 1.22
N ALA A 23 -6.58 -13.73 1.99
CA ALA A 23 -7.04 -12.36 2.15
C ALA A 23 -5.98 -11.46 2.84
N ILE A 24 -5.26 -11.98 3.85
CA ILE A 24 -4.13 -11.26 4.46
C ILE A 24 -2.98 -11.09 3.47
N LEU A 25 -2.61 -12.19 2.76
CA LEU A 25 -1.55 -12.17 1.75
C LEU A 25 -1.81 -11.13 0.65
N SER A 26 -3.08 -10.82 0.39
CA SER A 26 -3.47 -9.83 -0.61
C SER A 26 -2.89 -8.44 -0.36
N TYR A 27 -2.51 -8.08 0.87
CA TYR A 27 -1.90 -6.77 1.17
C TYR A 27 -0.37 -6.79 1.26
N ILE A 28 0.23 -7.99 1.32
CA ILE A 28 1.69 -8.16 1.37
C ILE A 28 2.20 -8.44 -0.05
N LEU A 29 1.55 -9.39 -0.73
CA LEU A 29 1.89 -9.82 -2.08
C LEU A 29 0.61 -10.07 -2.90
N PRO A 30 -0.08 -9.00 -3.34
CA PRO A 30 -1.41 -9.06 -3.97
C PRO A 30 -1.48 -9.93 -5.23
N PHE A 31 -0.38 -10.06 -5.98
CA PHE A 31 -0.34 -10.84 -7.20
C PHE A 31 -0.71 -12.31 -6.97
N ILE A 32 -0.27 -12.91 -5.86
CA ILE A 32 -0.50 -14.34 -5.59
C ILE A 32 -2.00 -14.61 -5.42
N PRO A 33 -2.72 -14.00 -4.46
CA PRO A 33 -4.16 -14.23 -4.35
C PRO A 33 -4.95 -13.76 -5.58
N TYR A 34 -4.52 -12.67 -6.23
CA TYR A 34 -5.25 -12.14 -7.39
C TYR A 34 -5.26 -13.09 -8.59
N PHE A 35 -4.14 -13.77 -8.86
CA PHE A 35 -4.03 -14.69 -10.00
C PHE A 35 -4.37 -16.13 -9.67
N LEU A 36 -4.11 -16.59 -8.44
CA LEU A 36 -4.28 -18.00 -8.06
C LEU A 36 -5.63 -18.30 -7.40
N GLU A 37 -6.21 -17.37 -6.65
CA GLU A 37 -7.45 -17.60 -5.90
C GLU A 37 -8.64 -16.88 -6.57
N LYS A 38 -9.29 -17.58 -7.51
CA LYS A 38 -10.38 -17.03 -8.33
C LYS A 38 -11.77 -17.39 -7.83
N GLU A 39 -11.89 -18.48 -7.08
CA GLU A 39 -13.18 -19.04 -6.66
C GLU A 39 -13.68 -18.39 -5.37
N ASN A 40 -12.78 -18.12 -4.41
CA ASN A 40 -13.16 -17.51 -3.15
C ASN A 40 -13.45 -16.00 -3.32
N LYS A 41 -14.73 -15.61 -3.24
CA LYS A 41 -15.18 -14.23 -3.44
C LYS A 41 -14.60 -13.27 -2.40
N TYR A 42 -14.46 -13.71 -1.15
CA TYR A 42 -13.87 -12.91 -0.06
C TYR A 42 -12.39 -12.63 -0.32
N VAL A 43 -11.61 -13.66 -0.70
CA VAL A 43 -10.21 -13.46 -1.09
C VAL A 43 -10.12 -12.53 -2.29
N ARG A 44 -11.00 -12.71 -3.29
CA ARG A 44 -10.96 -11.89 -4.49
C ARG A 44 -11.23 -10.41 -4.21
N TYR A 45 -12.08 -10.11 -3.22
CA TYR A 45 -12.29 -8.75 -2.75
C TYR A 45 -11.00 -8.13 -2.19
N HIS A 46 -10.34 -8.82 -1.26
CA HIS A 46 -9.08 -8.34 -0.67
C HIS A 46 -7.93 -8.29 -1.68
N ALA A 47 -7.88 -9.24 -2.62
CA ALA A 47 -6.90 -9.29 -3.71
C ALA A 47 -7.01 -8.07 -4.63
N ARG A 48 -8.23 -7.67 -5.00
CA ARG A 48 -8.45 -6.45 -5.82
C ARG A 48 -8.03 -5.20 -5.08
N GLN A 49 -8.41 -5.06 -3.81
CA GLN A 49 -7.97 -3.93 -2.99
C GLN A 49 -6.45 -3.87 -2.83
N GLY A 50 -5.82 -5.02 -2.62
CA GLY A 50 -4.37 -5.13 -2.54
C GLY A 50 -3.68 -4.74 -3.85
N MET A 51 -4.24 -5.15 -4.99
CA MET A 51 -3.75 -4.75 -6.31
C MET A 51 -3.92 -3.25 -6.59
N ASP A 52 -5.06 -2.65 -6.21
CA ASP A 52 -5.25 -1.19 -6.33
C ASP A 52 -4.24 -0.44 -5.43
N LEU A 53 -4.02 -0.92 -4.21
CA LEU A 53 -3.04 -0.34 -3.29
C LEU A 53 -1.60 -0.47 -3.81
N LEU A 54 -1.26 -1.61 -4.43
CA LEU A 54 0.02 -1.80 -5.10
C LEU A 54 0.19 -0.81 -6.24
N LEU A 55 -0.83 -0.61 -7.07
CA LEU A 55 -0.77 0.32 -8.19
C LEU A 55 -0.57 1.77 -7.70
N ILE A 56 -1.29 2.18 -6.66
CA ILE A 56 -1.05 3.47 -5.99
C ILE A 56 0.40 3.57 -5.49
N SER A 57 0.94 2.49 -4.92
CA SER A 57 2.32 2.45 -4.42
C SER A 57 3.36 2.57 -5.53
N ILE A 58 3.11 1.95 -6.69
CA ILE A 58 3.96 2.07 -7.88
C ILE A 58 3.92 3.50 -8.43
N ILE A 59 2.73 4.09 -8.59
CA ILE A 59 2.57 5.47 -9.06
C ILE A 59 3.32 6.42 -8.11
N TYR A 60 3.12 6.26 -6.81
CA TYR A 60 3.80 7.04 -5.79
C TYR A 60 5.33 6.88 -5.88
N SER A 61 5.84 5.65 -6.05
CA SER A 61 7.27 5.37 -6.17
C SER A 61 7.89 6.05 -7.39
N ILE A 62 7.22 6.03 -8.54
CA ILE A 62 7.67 6.69 -9.76
C ILE A 62 7.70 8.21 -9.55
N LEU A 63 6.62 8.80 -9.04
CA LEU A 63 6.54 10.24 -8.77
C LEU A 63 7.62 10.69 -7.78
N ASN A 64 7.83 9.93 -6.71
CA ASN A 64 8.86 10.18 -5.72
C ASN A 64 10.26 10.13 -6.35
N SER A 65 10.54 9.12 -7.18
CA SER A 65 11.83 8.96 -7.87
C SER A 65 12.13 10.12 -8.83
N VAL A 66 11.12 10.54 -9.60
CA VAL A 66 11.24 11.69 -10.50
C VAL A 66 11.48 12.97 -9.70
N LEU A 67 10.70 13.24 -8.65
CA LEU A 67 10.82 14.47 -7.86
C LEU A 67 12.20 14.59 -7.17
N ILE A 68 12.67 13.50 -6.56
CA ILE A 68 14.00 13.42 -5.93
C ILE A 68 15.12 13.62 -6.96
N SER A 69 14.93 13.14 -8.20
CA SER A 69 15.92 13.31 -9.26
C SER A 69 16.10 14.78 -9.70
N LEU A 70 15.03 15.58 -9.61
CA LEU A 70 15.00 16.98 -10.03
C LEU A 70 15.49 17.94 -8.94
N ILE A 71 15.13 17.67 -7.68
CA ILE A 71 15.47 18.55 -6.55
C ILE A 71 16.76 18.04 -5.90
N LYS A 72 17.89 18.57 -6.38
CA LYS A 72 19.21 18.30 -5.82
C LYS A 72 19.95 19.59 -5.49
N VAL A 73 20.56 19.60 -4.31
CA VAL A 73 21.42 20.68 -3.82
C VAL A 73 22.77 20.10 -3.41
N ASN A 74 23.82 20.92 -3.41
CA ASN A 74 25.11 20.48 -2.88
C ASN A 74 25.00 20.36 -1.36
N GLY A 75 25.29 19.17 -0.83
CA GLY A 75 25.28 18.90 0.60
C GLY A 75 26.27 17.79 0.95
N ALA A 76 26.49 17.59 2.25
CA ALA A 76 27.32 16.49 2.72
C ALA A 76 26.63 15.16 2.39
N CYS A 77 27.35 14.25 1.73
CA CYS A 77 26.86 12.88 1.57
C CYS A 77 26.99 12.20 2.93
N SER A 78 25.85 11.81 3.49
CA SER A 78 25.83 10.95 4.67
C SER A 78 25.59 9.50 4.24
N PHE A 79 26.41 8.57 4.70
CA PHE A 79 26.19 7.13 4.55
C PHE A 79 25.81 6.57 5.92
N PHE A 80 24.61 5.97 6.05
CA PHE A 80 24.08 5.50 7.34
C PHE A 80 24.10 6.56 8.47
N GLY A 81 23.91 7.84 8.12
CA GLY A 81 23.93 8.94 9.09
C GLY A 81 25.32 9.47 9.46
N TYR A 82 26.40 8.89 8.91
CA TYR A 82 27.76 9.37 9.11
C TYR A 82 28.22 10.27 7.97
N ASN A 83 28.72 11.46 8.31
CA ASN A 83 29.31 12.38 7.35
C ASN A 83 30.72 11.93 6.98
N LEU A 84 30.91 11.54 5.72
CA LEU A 84 32.21 11.06 5.22
C LEU A 84 33.13 12.19 4.73
N GLY A 85 32.77 13.45 4.99
CA GLY A 85 33.52 14.62 4.48
C GLY A 85 33.43 14.83 2.97
N HIS A 86 32.59 14.05 2.27
CA HIS A 86 32.36 14.16 0.84
C HIS A 86 31.11 15.00 0.55
N TYR A 87 31.20 15.89 -0.44
CA TYR A 87 30.07 16.69 -0.92
C TYR A 87 29.51 16.11 -2.22
N CYS A 88 28.20 15.96 -2.28
CA CYS A 88 27.49 15.52 -3.47
C CYS A 88 26.14 16.20 -3.60
N LYS A 89 25.49 15.96 -4.75
CA LYS A 89 24.14 16.40 -5.03
C LYS A 89 23.15 15.53 -4.25
N VAL A 90 22.61 16.06 -3.16
CA VAL A 90 21.65 15.41 -2.27
C VAL A 90 20.30 16.12 -2.34
N THR A 91 19.22 15.40 -2.03
CA THR A 91 17.89 16.01 -1.89
C THR A 91 17.73 16.56 -0.47
N PRO A 92 17.20 17.79 -0.30
CA PRO A 92 17.00 18.37 1.02
C PRO A 92 16.13 17.49 1.94
N TRP A 93 16.50 17.41 3.22
CA TRP A 93 15.83 16.55 4.19
C TRP A 93 14.33 16.86 4.36
N TRP A 94 13.93 18.12 4.21
CA TRP A 94 12.53 18.53 4.34
C TRP A 94 11.67 17.99 3.19
N VAL A 95 12.25 17.88 1.99
CA VAL A 95 11.61 17.24 0.83
C VAL A 95 11.49 15.73 1.07
N THR A 96 12.59 15.06 1.43
CA THR A 96 12.56 13.61 1.68
C THR A 96 11.67 13.23 2.86
N LEU A 97 11.60 14.05 3.89
CA LEU A 97 10.72 13.85 5.04
C LEU A 97 9.25 13.91 4.63
N SER A 98 8.85 14.94 3.88
CA SER A 98 7.46 15.09 3.43
C SER A 98 6.98 13.89 2.62
N LEU A 99 7.85 13.36 1.74
CA LEU A 99 7.58 12.17 0.94
C LEU A 99 7.50 10.94 1.85
N THR A 100 8.42 10.80 2.81
CA THR A 100 8.40 9.66 3.76
C THR A 100 7.07 9.59 4.54
N ILE A 101 6.51 10.73 4.96
CA ILE A 101 5.22 10.78 5.65
C ILE A 101 4.09 10.24 4.76
N ILE A 102 4.07 10.61 3.48
CA ILE A 102 3.08 10.10 2.52
C ILE A 102 3.22 8.58 2.34
N GLY A 103 4.46 8.10 2.21
CA GLY A 103 4.76 6.66 2.11
C GLY A 103 4.28 5.88 3.34
N ILE A 104 4.50 6.42 4.55
CA ILE A 104 3.99 5.83 5.79
C ILE A 104 2.45 5.78 5.77
N GLY A 105 1.78 6.81 5.27
CA GLY A 105 0.33 6.83 5.13
C GLY A 105 -0.21 5.68 4.26
N ILE A 106 0.45 5.40 3.12
CA ILE A 106 0.10 4.26 2.24
C ILE A 106 0.27 2.93 2.99
N SER A 107 1.37 2.78 3.74
CA SER A 107 1.61 1.59 4.56
C SER A 107 0.55 1.42 5.67
N ILE A 108 0.10 2.50 6.31
CA ILE A 108 -0.99 2.44 7.30
C ILE A 108 -2.29 1.96 6.65
N ILE A 109 -2.60 2.39 5.42
CA ILE A 109 -3.77 1.91 4.68
C ILE A 109 -3.65 0.40 4.40
N ALA A 110 -2.45 -0.09 4.06
CA ALA A 110 -2.20 -1.53 3.91
C ALA A 110 -2.49 -2.29 5.21
N LEU A 111 -2.02 -1.77 6.35
CA LEU A 111 -2.27 -2.36 7.67
C LEU A 111 -3.76 -2.38 8.02
N ILE A 112 -4.51 -1.32 7.69
CA ILE A 112 -5.97 -1.31 7.87
C ILE A 112 -6.62 -2.43 7.05
N GLY A 113 -6.15 -2.68 5.83
CA GLY A 113 -6.61 -3.79 4.99
C GLY A 113 -6.35 -5.16 5.64
N ILE A 114 -5.13 -5.36 6.16
CA ILE A 114 -4.76 -6.58 6.89
C ILE A 114 -5.65 -6.77 8.12
N LEU A 115 -5.88 -5.71 8.91
CA LEU A 115 -6.76 -5.76 10.08
C LEU A 115 -8.20 -6.12 9.71
N ASN A 116 -8.70 -5.59 8.58
CA ASN A 116 -10.01 -5.96 8.05
C ASN A 116 -10.04 -7.45 7.67
N ALA A 117 -9.02 -7.94 6.96
CA ALA A 117 -8.92 -9.35 6.58
C ALA A 117 -8.86 -10.30 7.80
N ILE A 118 -8.10 -9.94 8.84
CA ILE A 118 -8.01 -10.70 10.10
C ILE A 118 -9.38 -10.78 10.79
N LYS A 119 -10.11 -9.66 10.80
CA LYS A 119 -11.44 -9.54 11.40
C LYS A 119 -12.56 -10.20 10.56
N GLY A 120 -12.24 -10.73 9.38
CA GLY A 120 -13.26 -11.28 8.48
C GLY A 120 -14.13 -10.20 7.83
N LYS A 121 -13.64 -8.96 7.77
CA LYS A 121 -14.40 -7.81 7.29
C LYS A 121 -14.01 -7.42 5.88
N ALA A 122 -14.98 -7.38 4.98
CA ALA A 122 -14.83 -6.85 3.64
C ALA A 122 -15.18 -5.35 3.61
N LYS A 123 -14.38 -4.55 4.33
CA LYS A 123 -14.54 -3.09 4.42
C LYS A 123 -13.66 -2.38 3.38
N GLU A 124 -14.17 -1.32 2.79
CA GLU A 124 -13.42 -0.56 1.79
C GLU A 124 -12.22 0.16 2.40
N LEU A 125 -11.11 0.23 1.67
CA LEU A 125 -9.96 1.02 2.12
C LEU A 125 -10.19 2.52 1.88
N PRO A 126 -9.85 3.38 2.85
CA PRO A 126 -9.93 4.83 2.66
C PRO A 126 -9.01 5.24 1.52
N ILE A 127 -9.45 6.21 0.71
CA ILE A 127 -8.74 6.77 -0.45
C ILE A 127 -8.63 5.80 -1.64
N VAL A 128 -8.32 4.52 -1.42
CA VAL A 128 -8.18 3.49 -2.48
C VAL A 128 -9.51 3.24 -3.19
N ASN A 129 -10.64 3.32 -2.48
CA ASN A 129 -11.96 3.06 -3.06
C ASN A 129 -12.37 4.02 -4.20
N LYS A 130 -11.71 5.19 -4.32
CA LYS A 130 -11.91 6.14 -5.42
C LYS A 130 -11.23 5.70 -6.71
N PHE A 131 -10.23 4.82 -6.62
CA PHE A 131 -9.37 4.39 -7.72
C PHE A 131 -9.53 2.88 -8.00
N LYS A 132 -10.77 2.37 -8.00
CA LYS A 132 -11.08 0.95 -8.31
C LYS A 132 -10.73 0.65 -9.76
N ILE A 133 -9.50 0.19 -10.00
CA ILE A 133 -8.99 -0.13 -11.33
C ILE A 133 -9.19 -1.62 -11.60
N PHE A 134 -8.95 -2.46 -10.59
CA PHE A 134 -9.17 -3.89 -10.71
C PHE A 134 -10.61 -4.28 -10.32
N LYS A 135 -11.42 -4.63 -11.33
CA LYS A 135 -12.83 -5.04 -11.16
C LYS A 135 -13.05 -6.50 -10.85
#